data_AF-A0A2V9V7Z3-F1
#
_entry.id   AF-A0A2V9V7Z3-F1
#
_cell.length_a   1.000
_cell.length_b   1.000
_cell.length_c   1.000
_cell.angle_alpha   90.00
_cell.angle_beta   90.00
_cell.angle_gamma   90.00
#
_symmetry.space_group_name_H-M   'P 1'
#
loop_
_entity.id
_entity.type
_entity.pdbx_description
1 polymer ?
#
loop_
_entity_poly.entity_id
_entity_poly.type
_entity_poly.pdbx_seq_one_letter_code
_entity_poly.pdbx_strand_id
1 'polypeptide(L)'
;MHDGWITGTATASYRVSVSGYSSTDLLTSASGTINFEMLEGTLPHVLFTNGSAPLQVSRFKGRIELRNGQLDIQEGKLEAPSGIYQVSGIASPQLNIRLLHDPVHGFNITGTIAEPRVSVITRPETEAALKP
;
A
#
# COMPACT_ATOMS: atom_id res chain seq x y z
N MET A 1 -8.28 -6.33 -16.66
CA MET A 1 -7.95 -7.21 -15.52
C MET A 1 -9.25 -7.56 -14.84
N HIS A 2 -9.51 -8.83 -14.59
CA HIS A 2 -10.82 -9.32 -14.14
C HIS A 2 -10.74 -10.20 -12.88
N ASP A 3 -9.57 -10.29 -12.25
CA ASP A 3 -9.36 -10.97 -10.97
C ASP A 3 -9.37 -9.98 -9.79
N GLY A 4 -9.89 -10.44 -8.66
CA GLY A 4 -10.06 -9.64 -7.46
C GLY A 4 -8.73 -9.42 -6.74
N TRP A 5 -8.30 -8.18 -6.62
CA TRP A 5 -7.05 -7.78 -5.95
C TRP A 5 -7.09 -7.96 -4.43
N ILE A 6 -8.28 -7.97 -3.88
CA ILE A 6 -8.59 -8.06 -2.45
C ILE A 6 -9.85 -8.91 -2.30
N THR A 7 -9.82 -9.88 -1.40
CA THR A 7 -11.03 -10.50 -0.85
C THR A 7 -11.30 -9.95 0.56
N GLY A 8 -12.51 -10.16 1.08
CA GLY A 8 -12.90 -9.74 2.44
C GLY A 8 -14.00 -8.68 2.45
N THR A 9 -14.28 -8.14 3.63
CA THR A 9 -15.28 -7.07 3.81
C THR A 9 -14.57 -5.76 4.07
N ALA A 10 -14.88 -4.73 3.28
CA ALA A 10 -14.31 -3.41 3.44
C ALA A 10 -15.39 -2.34 3.65
N THR A 11 -15.09 -1.38 4.52
CA THR A 11 -15.84 -0.15 4.71
C THR A 11 -14.93 1.03 4.41
N ALA A 12 -15.48 2.07 3.79
CA ALA A 12 -14.74 3.28 3.49
C ALA A 12 -15.63 4.51 3.64
N SER A 13 -15.07 5.56 4.23
CA SER A 13 -15.66 6.89 4.29
C SER A 13 -14.76 7.85 3.54
N TYR A 14 -15.30 8.60 2.60
CA TYR A 14 -14.52 9.49 1.74
C TYR A 14 -15.12 10.88 1.64
N ARG A 15 -14.24 11.86 1.40
CA ARG A 15 -14.59 13.22 1.00
C ARG A 15 -13.65 13.62 -0.13
N VAL A 16 -14.22 14.03 -1.26
CA VAL A 16 -13.48 14.42 -2.46
C VAL A 16 -13.98 15.77 -2.94
N SER A 17 -13.05 16.61 -3.37
CA SER A 17 -13.30 17.90 -4.01
C SER A 17 -12.58 17.92 -5.36
N VAL A 18 -13.32 18.25 -6.40
CA VAL A 18 -12.85 18.37 -7.79
C VAL A 18 -13.39 19.66 -8.38
N SER A 19 -12.66 20.23 -9.34
CA SER A 19 -13.08 21.42 -10.07
C SER A 19 -12.57 21.39 -11.51
N GLY A 20 -13.26 22.08 -12.40
CA GLY A 20 -12.85 22.20 -13.81
C GLY A 20 -13.93 21.80 -14.80
N TYR A 21 -13.58 21.92 -16.09
CA TYR A 21 -14.51 21.74 -17.20
C TYR A 21 -14.17 20.54 -18.09
N SER A 22 -12.94 20.01 -18.00
CA SER A 22 -12.50 18.80 -18.69
C SER A 22 -12.16 17.66 -17.71
N SER A 23 -12.09 16.42 -18.21
CA SER A 23 -11.67 15.27 -17.40
C SER A 23 -10.27 15.44 -16.83
N THR A 24 -9.37 16.11 -17.56
CA THR A 24 -8.01 16.42 -17.10
C THR A 24 -8.04 17.44 -15.96
N ASP A 25 -8.87 18.48 -16.06
CA ASP A 25 -9.01 19.48 -14.99
C ASP A 25 -9.57 18.84 -13.71
N LEU A 26 -10.57 17.97 -13.86
CA LEU A 26 -11.16 17.25 -12.73
C LEU A 26 -10.15 16.33 -12.03
N LEU A 27 -9.30 15.63 -12.80
CA LEU A 27 -8.30 14.73 -12.23
C LEU A 27 -7.17 15.50 -11.54
N THR A 28 -6.67 16.56 -12.18
CA THR A 28 -5.55 17.37 -11.66
C THR A 28 -5.95 18.25 -10.48
N SER A 29 -7.23 18.64 -10.37
CA SER A 29 -7.76 19.36 -9.19
C SER A 29 -8.21 18.43 -8.07
N ALA A 30 -8.26 17.12 -8.31
CA ALA A 30 -8.81 16.17 -7.37
C ALA A 30 -8.02 16.17 -6.06
N SER A 31 -8.72 16.51 -4.99
CA SER A 31 -8.21 16.46 -3.63
C SER A 31 -9.21 15.75 -2.73
N GLY A 32 -8.74 15.08 -1.69
CA GLY A 32 -9.65 14.35 -0.84
C GLY A 32 -8.99 13.53 0.24
N THR A 33 -9.83 12.91 1.04
CA THR A 33 -9.43 11.98 2.09
C THR A 33 -10.34 10.77 2.04
N ILE A 34 -9.76 9.59 2.16
CA ILE A 34 -10.45 8.32 2.27
C ILE A 34 -9.95 7.66 3.55
N ASN A 35 -10.86 7.36 4.48
CA ASN A 35 -10.59 6.49 5.60
C ASN A 35 -11.19 5.13 5.28
N PHE A 36 -10.41 4.07 5.43
CA PHE A 36 -10.87 2.73 5.10
C PHE A 36 -10.54 1.75 6.21
N GLU A 37 -11.32 0.67 6.23
CA GLU A 37 -11.11 -0.49 7.05
C GLU A 37 -11.56 -1.74 6.31
N MET A 38 -10.68 -2.72 6.24
CA MET A 38 -10.90 -4.04 5.67
C MET A 38 -10.71 -5.08 6.78
N LEU A 39 -11.59 -6.08 6.81
CA LEU A 39 -11.55 -7.21 7.74
C LEU A 39 -11.54 -8.53 6.97
N GLU A 40 -10.81 -9.50 7.52
CA GLU A 40 -10.78 -10.89 7.06
C GLU A 40 -10.52 -11.00 5.54
N GLY A 41 -9.48 -10.32 5.08
CA GLY A 41 -9.15 -10.24 3.67
C GLY A 41 -7.95 -11.06 3.27
N THR A 42 -7.81 -11.25 1.97
CA THR A 42 -6.63 -11.88 1.36
C THR A 42 -6.12 -11.01 0.22
N LEU A 43 -4.80 -10.84 0.17
CA LEU A 43 -4.08 -10.15 -0.91
C LEU A 43 -3.36 -11.20 -1.78
N PRO A 44 -4.02 -11.74 -2.82
CA PRO A 44 -3.49 -12.84 -3.65
C PRO A 44 -2.18 -12.50 -4.37
N HIS A 45 -1.97 -11.23 -4.71
CA HIS A 45 -0.80 -10.79 -5.46
C HIS A 45 0.36 -10.31 -4.57
N VAL A 46 0.17 -10.26 -3.25
CA VAL A 46 1.21 -9.89 -2.31
C VAL A 46 1.75 -11.15 -1.65
N LEU A 47 2.94 -11.58 -2.09
CA LEU A 47 3.62 -12.75 -1.56
C LEU A 47 4.83 -12.28 -0.75
N PHE A 48 4.80 -12.47 0.57
CA PHE A 48 6.00 -12.31 1.40
C PHE A 48 6.94 -13.50 1.15
N THR A 49 8.25 -13.24 1.15
CA THR A 49 9.30 -14.19 0.70
C THR A 49 9.21 -15.58 1.35
N ASN A 50 9.61 -16.61 0.58
CA ASN A 50 9.37 -18.04 0.76
C ASN A 50 7.96 -18.48 0.34
N GLY A 51 7.59 -18.07 -0.87
CA GLY A 51 6.27 -18.19 -1.45
C GLY A 51 5.59 -19.54 -1.23
N SER A 52 4.29 -19.45 -0.98
CA SER A 52 3.27 -20.44 -1.37
C SER A 52 1.85 -19.94 -1.08
N ALA A 53 1.67 -18.96 -0.19
CA ALA A 53 0.34 -18.51 0.22
C ALA A 53 0.11 -17.00 -0.02
N PRO A 54 -1.07 -16.62 -0.53
CA PRO A 54 -1.58 -15.25 -0.47
C PRO A 54 -1.43 -14.63 0.93
N LEU A 55 -1.11 -13.34 0.99
CA LEU A 55 -1.05 -12.63 2.26
C LEU A 55 -2.45 -12.57 2.88
N GLN A 56 -2.60 -13.27 4.00
CA GLN A 56 -3.80 -13.21 4.84
C GLN A 56 -3.76 -11.97 5.72
N VAL A 57 -4.90 -11.28 5.79
CA VAL A 57 -5.04 -10.01 6.50
C VAL A 57 -6.25 -10.09 7.42
N SER A 58 -6.01 -10.07 8.73
CA SER A 58 -7.09 -10.03 9.72
C SER A 58 -7.77 -8.66 9.70
N ARG A 59 -7.00 -7.58 9.60
CA ARG A 59 -7.49 -6.20 9.57
C ARG A 59 -6.52 -5.29 8.84
N PHE A 60 -7.01 -4.45 7.94
CA PHE A 60 -6.23 -3.38 7.34
C PHE A 60 -7.03 -2.09 7.38
N LYS A 61 -6.49 -1.09 8.09
CA LYS A 61 -7.11 0.22 8.20
C LYS A 61 -6.12 1.31 7.88
N GLY A 62 -6.59 2.45 7.41
CA GLY A 62 -5.73 3.58 7.17
C GLY A 62 -6.44 4.78 6.59
N ARG A 63 -5.64 5.81 6.35
CA ARG A 63 -6.05 7.04 5.69
C ARG A 63 -5.27 7.21 4.39
N ILE A 64 -6.00 7.43 3.31
CA ILE A 64 -5.48 7.79 2.00
C ILE A 64 -5.80 9.26 1.77
N GLU A 65 -4.82 10.01 1.31
CA GLU A 65 -5.01 11.35 0.79
C GLU A 65 -4.96 11.34 -0.72
N LEU A 66 -5.93 11.99 -1.34
CA LEU A 66 -5.93 12.27 -2.76
C LEU A 66 -5.39 13.69 -2.94
N ARG A 67 -4.33 13.85 -3.73
CA ARG A 67 -3.75 15.16 -4.07
C ARG A 67 -3.33 15.15 -5.53
N ASN A 68 -3.89 16.05 -6.33
CA ASN A 68 -3.59 16.20 -7.76
C ASN A 68 -3.74 14.88 -8.55
N GLY A 69 -4.75 14.07 -8.22
CA GLY A 69 -4.99 12.76 -8.83
C GLY A 69 -4.12 11.62 -8.30
N GLN A 70 -3.22 11.89 -7.35
CA GLN A 70 -2.36 10.90 -6.71
C GLN A 70 -2.91 10.45 -5.36
N LEU A 71 -2.90 9.14 -5.12
CA LEU A 71 -3.32 8.53 -3.86
C LEU A 71 -2.09 8.21 -3.01
N ASP A 72 -2.05 8.76 -1.80
CA ASP A 72 -0.96 8.58 -0.84
C ASP A 72 -1.50 8.03 0.49
N ILE A 73 -0.96 6.89 0.91
CA ILE A 73 -1.28 6.23 2.18
C ILE A 73 -0.40 6.87 3.26
N GLN A 74 -1.00 7.63 4.17
CA GLN A 74 -0.26 8.34 5.22
C GLN A 74 0.04 7.42 6.42
N GLU A 75 -0.98 6.71 6.92
CA GLU A 75 -0.91 5.96 8.18
C GLU A 75 -1.76 4.68 8.08
N GLY A 76 -1.31 3.72 7.28
CA GLY A 76 -1.94 2.42 7.19
C GLY A 76 -1.42 1.46 8.26
N LYS A 77 -2.29 0.63 8.82
CA LYS A 77 -1.94 -0.47 9.73
C LYS A 77 -2.55 -1.76 9.20
N LEU A 78 -1.69 -2.69 8.79
CA LEU A 78 -2.07 -4.01 8.29
C LEU A 78 -1.70 -5.07 9.32
N GLU A 79 -2.69 -5.83 9.76
CA GLU A 79 -2.57 -6.93 10.71
C GLU A 79 -2.67 -8.25 9.96
N ALA A 80 -1.58 -9.02 9.95
CA ALA A 80 -1.48 -10.33 9.32
C ALA A 80 -1.04 -11.38 10.35
N PRO A 81 -1.20 -12.68 10.08
CA PRO A 81 -0.69 -13.74 10.96
C PRO A 81 0.81 -13.66 11.22
N SER A 82 1.58 -13.10 10.26
CA SER A 82 3.02 -12.89 10.38
C SER A 82 3.41 -11.68 11.24
N GLY A 83 2.46 -10.80 11.57
CA GLY A 83 2.71 -9.61 12.36
C GLY A 83 1.90 -8.39 11.92
N ILE A 84 2.17 -7.28 12.60
CA ILE A 84 1.59 -5.97 12.29
C ILE A 84 2.58 -5.19 11.42
N TYR A 85 2.09 -4.60 10.33
CA TYR A 85 2.87 -3.77 9.42
C TYR A 85 2.31 -2.35 9.39
N GLN A 86 3.19 -1.36 9.51
CA GLN A 86 2.90 0.02 9.16
C GLN A 86 3.01 0.18 7.65
N VAL A 87 1.96 0.71 7.03
CA VAL A 87 1.81 0.85 5.59
C VAL A 87 1.81 2.32 5.21
N SER A 88 2.69 2.71 4.30
CA SER A 88 2.74 4.08 3.79
C SER A 88 3.19 4.14 2.33
N GLY A 89 2.89 5.27 1.66
CA GLY A 89 3.38 5.57 0.33
C GLY A 89 2.30 5.60 -0.74
N ILE A 90 2.74 5.66 -1.99
CA ILE A 90 1.91 6.03 -3.13
C ILE A 90 1.23 4.79 -3.71
N ALA A 91 -0.09 4.87 -3.90
CA ALA A 91 -0.91 3.80 -4.46
C ALA A 91 -1.34 4.07 -5.92
N SER A 92 -0.98 5.22 -6.52
CA SER A 92 -1.31 5.54 -7.92
C SER A 92 -0.34 6.53 -8.58
N PRO A 93 -0.21 6.51 -9.92
CA PRO A 93 -0.60 5.43 -10.84
C PRO A 93 0.35 4.22 -10.75
N GLN A 94 1.57 4.44 -10.24
CA GLN A 94 2.54 3.41 -9.91
C GLN A 94 2.54 3.19 -8.40
N LEU A 95 2.67 1.94 -8.00
CA LEU A 95 2.80 1.56 -6.61
C LEU A 95 4.21 1.91 -6.14
N ASN A 96 4.28 2.55 -4.99
CA ASN A 96 5.48 2.70 -4.19
C ASN A 96 5.05 2.68 -2.72
N ILE A 97 4.72 1.48 -2.25
CA ILE A 97 4.16 1.25 -0.92
C ILE A 97 5.21 0.53 -0.08
N ARG A 98 5.37 0.98 1.16
CA ARG A 98 6.24 0.36 2.15
C ARG A 98 5.41 -0.28 3.23
N LEU A 99 5.76 -1.50 3.61
CA LEU A 99 5.19 -2.26 4.71
C LEU A 99 6.31 -2.52 5.72
N LEU A 100 6.29 -1.87 6.87
CA LEU A 100 7.30 -2.03 7.92
C LEU A 100 6.73 -2.81 9.08
N HIS A 101 7.30 -3.98 9.38
CA HIS A 101 7.04 -4.66 10.64
C HIS A 101 7.82 -3.99 11.78
N ASP A 102 9.09 -3.71 11.51
CA ASP A 102 10.00 -2.98 12.37
C ASP A 102 11.03 -2.22 11.49
N PRO A 103 12.00 -1.47 12.08
CA PRO A 103 12.95 -0.66 11.29
C PRO A 103 13.87 -1.43 10.35
N VAL A 104 13.96 -2.76 10.46
CA VAL A 104 14.84 -3.64 9.67
C VAL A 104 14.08 -4.72 8.91
N HIS A 105 12.87 -5.10 9.33
CA HIS A 105 12.00 -6.04 8.63
C HIS A 105 10.83 -5.34 7.96
N GLY A 106 10.73 -5.50 6.65
CA GLY A 106 9.60 -5.00 5.89
C GLY A 106 9.67 -5.37 4.42
N PHE A 107 8.71 -4.84 3.66
CA PHE A 107 8.54 -5.10 2.24
C PHE A 107 8.29 -3.79 1.50
N ASN A 108 8.81 -3.68 0.29
CA ASN A 108 8.39 -2.69 -0.69
C ASN A 108 7.48 -3.36 -1.71
N ILE A 109 6.38 -2.68 -2.06
CA ILE A 109 5.50 -3.06 -3.15
C ILE A 109 5.60 -1.96 -4.21
N THR A 110 6.08 -2.34 -5.38
CA THR A 110 6.32 -1.44 -6.51
C THR A 110 5.60 -1.93 -7.77
N GLY A 111 5.71 -1.18 -8.87
CA GLY A 111 5.12 -1.56 -10.16
C GLY A 111 3.76 -0.90 -10.36
N THR A 112 2.81 -1.62 -10.92
CA THR A 112 1.46 -1.11 -11.15
C THR A 112 0.47 -1.89 -10.30
N ILE A 113 -0.77 -1.37 -10.16
CA ILE A 113 -1.87 -2.18 -9.62
C ILE A 113 -2.05 -3.44 -10.47
N ALA A 114 -1.72 -3.42 -11.76
CA ALA A 114 -1.81 -4.61 -12.59
C ALA A 114 -0.75 -5.67 -12.27
N GLU A 115 0.47 -5.21 -12.04
CA GLU A 115 1.64 -6.07 -11.87
C GLU A 115 2.44 -5.58 -10.66
N PRO A 116 1.97 -5.89 -9.43
CA PRO A 116 2.67 -5.51 -8.23
C PRO A 116 3.93 -6.36 -8.06
N ARG A 117 5.01 -5.74 -7.61
CA ARG A 117 6.29 -6.38 -7.35
C ARG A 117 6.65 -6.20 -5.88
N VAL A 118 6.70 -7.31 -5.16
CA VAL A 118 7.06 -7.33 -3.73
C VAL A 118 8.53 -7.65 -3.59
N SER A 119 9.27 -6.85 -2.82
CA SER A 119 10.67 -7.10 -2.46
C SER A 119 10.86 -6.87 -0.97
N VAL A 120 11.72 -7.67 -0.33
CA VAL A 120 12.10 -7.46 1.07
C VAL A 120 12.92 -6.17 1.18
N ILE A 121 12.70 -5.41 2.25
CA ILE A 121 13.57 -4.30 2.61
C ILE A 121 14.82 -4.89 3.25
N THR A 122 15.86 -5.07 2.44
CA THR A 122 17.22 -5.23 2.94
C THR A 122 17.81 -3.85 3.15
N ARG A 123 18.07 -3.44 4.40
CA ARG A 123 19.10 -2.40 4.56
C ARG A 123 20.42 -2.99 4.07
N PRO A 124 21.28 -2.20 3.38
CA PRO A 124 22.68 -2.57 3.37
C PRO A 124 23.10 -2.70 4.85
N GLU A 125 23.69 -3.83 5.21
CA GLU A 125 24.48 -3.89 6.43
C GLU A 125 25.34 -2.63 6.42
N THR A 126 25.38 -1.90 7.54
CA THR A 126 26.44 -0.92 7.73
C THR A 126 27.73 -1.73 7.69
N GLU A 127 28.31 -1.93 6.50
CA GLU A 127 29.69 -2.30 6.32
C GLU A 127 30.48 -1.15 6.95
N ALA A 128 30.73 -1.26 8.25
CA ALA A 128 31.91 -0.70 8.85
C ALA A 128 33.13 -1.45 8.27
N ALA A 129 33.33 -1.30 6.96
CA ALA A 129 34.60 -1.54 6.33
C ALA A 129 35.41 -0.27 6.54
N LEU A 130 36.32 -0.31 7.50
CA LEU A 130 37.70 0.14 7.34
C LEU A 130 38.54 -0.50 8.47
N LYS A 131 39.12 -1.67 8.14
CA LYS A 131 40.42 -2.16 8.65
C LYS A 131 41.56 -1.37 7.97
N PRO A 132 42.84 -1.45 8.39
CA PRO A 132 43.44 -2.15 9.53
C PRO A 132 44.09 -1.22 10.58
#